data_AF-A0A5J5DQA5-F1
#
_entry.id   AF-A0A5J5DQA5-F1
#
_cell.length_a   1.000
_cell.length_b   1.000
_cell.length_c   1.000
_cell.angle_alpha   90.00
_cell.angle_beta   90.00
_cell.angle_gamma   90.00
#
_symmetry.space_group_name_H-M   'P 1'
#
loop_
_entity.id
_entity.type
_entity.pdbx_description
1 polymer ?
#
loop_
_entity_poly.entity_id
_entity_poly.type
_entity_poly.pdbx_seq_one_letter_code
_entity_poly.pdbx_strand_id
1 'polypeptide(L)'
;MKNEGIEGMERFLSPGSGRGLRALRHFTEGELVFACPAYSYVLTVNERGAHCEHCFSRREDLFKCGKCKQAYYCNVDCQRGDWPMHKLECVAMNAYGENWCPSETVRLVARIIVKQRVTTERTPSERLLLLREFESHLDKMDSEKDEMNQTDIAALHHFYSRHIGDLPDKQALTELFAQVTV
;
A
#
# COMPACT_ATOMS: atom_id res chain seq x y z
N MET A 1 -27.76 -5.81 10.08
CA MET A 1 -26.45 -6.30 9.60
C MET A 1 -26.32 -5.86 8.15
N LYS A 2 -25.58 -4.79 7.87
CA LYS A 2 -25.39 -4.33 6.48
C LYS A 2 -24.43 -5.30 5.80
N ASN A 3 -24.78 -5.82 4.63
CA ASN A 3 -24.03 -6.84 3.88
C ASN A 3 -22.51 -6.53 3.82
N GLU A 4 -21.72 -7.19 4.66
CA GLU A 4 -20.26 -7.10 4.67
C GLU A 4 -19.65 -8.03 3.60
N GLY A 5 -20.00 -7.81 2.34
CA GLY A 5 -19.56 -8.66 1.23
C GLY A 5 -19.64 -7.98 -0.14
N ILE A 6 -19.33 -8.75 -1.18
CA ILE A 6 -19.48 -8.35 -2.58
C ILE A 6 -20.72 -9.04 -3.13
N GLU A 7 -21.64 -8.27 -3.70
CA GLU A 7 -22.91 -8.82 -4.20
C GLU A 7 -22.66 -9.87 -5.28
N GLY A 8 -23.38 -11.00 -5.19
CA GLY A 8 -23.21 -12.11 -6.12
C GLY A 8 -21.91 -12.89 -5.92
N MET A 9 -21.16 -12.66 -4.84
CA MET A 9 -19.93 -13.39 -4.52
C MET A 9 -19.78 -13.72 -3.04
N GLU A 10 -18.94 -14.70 -2.75
CA GLU A 10 -18.53 -15.03 -1.39
C GLU A 10 -17.08 -15.48 -1.31
N ARG A 11 -16.48 -15.30 -0.14
CA ARG A 11 -15.21 -15.97 0.22
C ARG A 11 -15.49 -17.42 0.54
N PHE A 12 -14.67 -18.33 0.03
CA PHE A 12 -14.79 -19.78 0.30
C PHE A 12 -13.41 -20.42 0.50
N LEU A 13 -13.38 -21.66 1.01
CA LEU A 13 -12.17 -22.48 1.05
C LEU A 13 -12.08 -23.34 -0.22
N SER A 14 -11.04 -23.11 -1.02
CA SER A 14 -10.76 -23.85 -2.24
C SER A 14 -9.83 -25.04 -1.93
N PRO A 15 -10.24 -26.28 -2.24
CA PRO A 15 -9.41 -27.46 -2.03
C PRO A 15 -8.04 -27.32 -2.69
N GLY A 16 -6.95 -27.47 -1.93
CA GLY A 16 -5.57 -27.38 -2.42
C GLY A 16 -5.04 -25.96 -2.66
N SER A 17 -5.84 -24.91 -2.47
CA SER A 17 -5.44 -23.51 -2.74
C SER A 17 -5.78 -22.53 -1.62
N GLY A 18 -6.23 -23.03 -0.46
CA GLY A 18 -6.55 -22.17 0.69
C GLY A 18 -7.85 -21.40 0.49
N ARG A 19 -7.80 -20.06 0.53
CA ARG A 19 -8.98 -19.19 0.43
C ARG A 19 -9.17 -18.72 -1.01
N GLY A 20 -10.42 -18.64 -1.46
CA GLY A 20 -10.78 -18.17 -2.80
C GLY A 20 -12.04 -17.31 -2.81
N LEU A 21 -12.37 -16.83 -4.01
CA LEU A 21 -13.58 -16.07 -4.33
C LEU A 21 -14.49 -16.92 -5.22
N ARG A 22 -15.76 -17.07 -4.85
CA ARG A 22 -16.76 -17.86 -5.59
C ARG A 22 -17.93 -16.99 -6.02
N ALA A 23 -18.38 -17.17 -7.26
CA ALA A 23 -19.60 -16.56 -7.76
C ALA A 23 -20.85 -17.28 -7.21
N LEU A 24 -21.83 -16.51 -6.75
CA LEU A 24 -23.15 -16.97 -6.29
C LEU A 24 -24.24 -16.82 -7.36
N ARG A 25 -23.90 -16.19 -8.48
CA ARG A 25 -24.75 -16.02 -9.65
C ARG A 25 -23.94 -16.09 -10.92
N HIS A 26 -24.62 -16.20 -12.04
CA HIS A 26 -24.01 -16.02 -13.35
C HIS A 26 -23.65 -14.54 -13.56
N PHE A 27 -22.48 -14.31 -14.16
CA PHE A 27 -22.02 -13.01 -14.66
C PHE A 27 -21.85 -13.15 -16.18
N THR A 28 -22.32 -12.16 -16.93
CA THR A 28 -22.21 -12.14 -18.40
C THR A 28 -20.86 -11.56 -18.84
N GLU A 29 -20.45 -11.85 -20.08
CA GLU A 29 -19.21 -11.30 -20.65
C GLU A 29 -19.23 -9.77 -20.64
N GLY A 30 -18.17 -9.15 -20.11
CA GLY A 30 -18.06 -7.70 -19.96
C GLY A 30 -18.73 -7.12 -18.72
N GLU A 31 -19.44 -7.92 -17.92
CA GLU A 31 -20.07 -7.47 -16.69
C GLU A 31 -19.04 -7.16 -15.59
N LEU A 32 -19.15 -5.99 -14.95
CA LEU A 32 -18.32 -5.63 -13.82
C LEU A 32 -18.69 -6.47 -12.59
N VAL A 33 -17.82 -7.39 -12.21
CA VAL A 33 -18.02 -8.25 -11.03
C VAL A 33 -17.93 -7.43 -9.74
N PHE A 34 -16.83 -6.68 -9.54
CA PHE A 34 -16.69 -5.72 -8.46
C PHE A 34 -15.59 -4.70 -8.73
N ALA A 35 -15.59 -3.61 -7.97
CA ALA A 35 -14.50 -2.65 -7.88
C ALA A 35 -13.98 -2.61 -6.44
N CYS A 36 -12.67 -2.43 -6.28
CA CYS A 36 -11.99 -2.32 -4.99
C CYS A 36 -11.13 -1.06 -4.99
N PRO A 37 -11.41 -0.06 -4.13
CA PRO A 37 -10.50 1.06 -3.97
C PRO A 37 -9.17 0.57 -3.37
N ALA A 38 -8.05 1.19 -3.74
CA ALA A 38 -6.75 0.83 -3.19
C ALA A 38 -6.72 1.05 -1.67
N TYR A 39 -6.29 0.03 -0.92
CA TYR A 39 -6.09 0.15 0.54
C TYR A 39 -4.96 1.14 0.86
N SER A 40 -3.85 0.98 0.14
CA SER A 40 -2.67 1.83 0.13
C SER A 40 -2.05 1.77 -1.27
N TYR A 41 -1.31 2.80 -1.66
CA TYR A 41 -0.69 2.90 -2.98
C TYR A 41 0.51 3.85 -2.96
N VAL A 42 1.43 3.63 -3.90
CA VAL A 42 2.59 4.50 -4.19
C VAL A 42 2.70 4.66 -5.70
N LEU A 43 3.00 5.88 -6.17
CA LEU A 43 3.41 6.10 -7.55
C LEU A 43 4.90 5.76 -7.68
N THR A 44 5.27 5.02 -8.73
CA THR A 44 6.68 4.74 -9.03
C THR A 44 7.45 6.05 -9.26
N VAL A 45 8.72 6.07 -8.86
CA VAL A 45 9.56 7.28 -8.94
C VAL A 45 9.68 7.78 -10.38
N ASN A 46 9.76 6.87 -11.34
CA ASN A 46 9.95 7.19 -12.77
C ASN A 46 8.74 7.89 -13.40
N GLU A 47 7.55 7.78 -12.80
CA GLU A 47 6.30 8.37 -13.31
C GLU A 47 5.95 9.71 -12.66
N ARG A 48 6.80 10.18 -11.73
CA ARG A 48 6.61 11.47 -11.07
C ARG A 48 6.72 12.62 -12.07
N GLY A 49 5.73 13.49 -12.05
CA GLY A 49 5.63 14.62 -12.97
C GLY A 49 4.84 14.31 -14.24
N ALA A 50 4.58 13.04 -14.55
CA ALA A 50 3.62 12.62 -15.58
C ALA A 50 2.23 12.29 -14.97
N HIS A 51 2.21 11.82 -13.72
CA HIS A 51 0.99 11.42 -13.03
C HIS A 51 0.83 12.14 -11.69
N CYS A 52 -0.43 12.36 -11.30
CA CYS A 52 -0.78 12.86 -9.98
C CYS A 52 -0.51 11.79 -8.91
N GLU A 53 0.23 12.14 -7.86
CA GLU A 53 0.58 11.26 -6.73
C GLU A 53 -0.65 10.77 -5.94
N HIS A 54 -1.78 11.47 -6.03
CA HIS A 54 -3.01 11.12 -5.30
C HIS A 54 -3.98 10.23 -6.11
N CYS A 55 -4.32 10.65 -7.33
CA CYS A 55 -5.37 10.02 -8.13
C CYS A 55 -4.86 9.26 -9.36
N PHE A 56 -3.54 9.28 -9.58
CA PHE A 56 -2.84 8.63 -10.70
C PHE A 56 -3.29 9.10 -12.09
N SER A 57 -4.02 10.22 -12.18
CA SER A 57 -4.37 10.81 -13.47
C SER A 57 -3.12 11.32 -14.17
N ARG A 58 -2.94 10.91 -15.43
CA ARG A 58 -1.88 11.41 -16.31
C ARG A 58 -2.23 12.81 -16.80
N ARG A 59 -1.33 13.77 -16.58
CA ARG A 59 -1.52 15.17 -16.98
C ARG A 59 -0.18 15.85 -17.24
N GLU A 60 -0.18 16.82 -18.15
CA GLU A 60 1.01 17.62 -18.46
C GLU A 60 1.15 18.84 -17.52
N ASP A 61 0.05 19.30 -16.91
CA ASP A 61 -0.05 20.54 -16.14
C ASP A 61 -0.12 20.31 -14.62
N LEU A 62 0.73 19.42 -14.10
CA LEU A 62 0.73 19.09 -12.68
C LEU A 62 1.42 20.14 -11.80
N PHE A 63 0.86 20.38 -10.62
CA PHE A 63 1.43 21.25 -9.60
C PHE A 63 2.41 20.49 -8.71
N LYS A 64 3.60 21.06 -8.55
CA LYS A 64 4.67 20.49 -7.73
C LYS A 64 4.46 20.81 -6.25
N CYS A 65 4.74 19.85 -5.37
CA CYS A 65 4.81 20.10 -3.94
C CYS A 65 5.88 21.16 -3.63
N GLY A 66 5.48 22.28 -3.04
CA GLY A 66 6.39 23.39 -2.76
C GLY A 66 7.52 23.07 -1.78
N LYS A 67 7.34 22.05 -0.93
CA LYS A 67 8.33 21.67 0.10
C LYS A 67 9.41 20.74 -0.45
N CYS A 68 9.06 19.52 -0.88
CA CYS A 68 10.06 18.55 -1.36
C CYS A 68 10.43 18.72 -2.85
N LYS A 69 9.58 19.39 -3.64
CA LYS A 69 9.75 19.55 -5.10
C LYS A 69 9.77 18.25 -5.92
N GLN A 70 9.40 17.12 -5.30
CA GLN A 70 9.49 15.77 -5.90
C GLN A 70 8.13 15.08 -6.10
N ALA A 71 7.04 15.60 -5.51
CA ALA A 71 5.68 15.09 -5.69
C ALA A 71 4.85 16.06 -6.53
N TYR A 72 3.90 15.53 -7.30
CA TYR A 72 3.13 16.27 -8.30
C TYR A 72 1.63 15.96 -8.19
N TYR A 73 0.77 16.97 -8.36
CA TYR A 73 -0.66 16.88 -8.08
C TYR A 73 -1.50 17.60 -9.13
N CYS A 74 -2.72 17.12 -9.38
CA CYS A 74 -3.66 17.80 -10.26
C CYS A 74 -4.03 19.21 -9.79
N ASN A 75 -4.16 19.37 -8.47
CA ASN A 75 -4.61 20.59 -7.81
C ASN A 75 -4.36 20.50 -6.28
N VAL A 76 -4.75 21.55 -5.55
CA VAL A 76 -4.61 21.63 -4.09
C VAL A 76 -5.40 20.55 -3.35
N ASP A 77 -6.52 20.08 -3.90
CA ASP A 77 -7.35 19.05 -3.26
C ASP A 77 -6.66 17.69 -3.30
N CYS A 78 -6.05 17.32 -4.44
CA CYS A 78 -5.21 16.13 -4.54
C CYS A 78 -4.00 16.20 -3.59
N GLN A 79 -3.35 17.36 -3.49
CA GLN A 79 -2.23 17.53 -2.57
C GLN A 79 -2.66 17.37 -1.10
N ARG A 80 -3.80 17.96 -0.72
CA ARG A 80 -4.35 17.84 0.64
C ARG A 80 -4.80 16.42 0.95
N GLY A 81 -5.43 15.75 -0.01
CA GLY A 81 -5.89 14.36 0.11
C GLY A 81 -4.75 13.36 0.30
N ASP A 82 -3.61 13.58 -0.36
CA ASP A 82 -2.42 12.72 -0.23
C ASP A 82 -1.56 13.09 0.98
N TRP A 83 -1.71 14.29 1.56
CA TRP A 83 -0.86 14.77 2.66
C TRP A 83 -0.70 13.81 3.85
N PRO A 84 -1.73 13.08 4.32
CA PRO A 84 -1.56 12.09 5.39
C PRO A 84 -0.50 11.03 5.09
N MET A 85 -0.34 10.65 3.82
CA MET A 85 0.68 9.70 3.36
C MET A 85 1.95 10.43 2.91
N HIS A 86 1.81 11.45 2.06
CA HIS A 86 2.94 12.19 1.52
C HIS A 86 3.79 12.88 2.59
N LYS A 87 3.22 13.35 3.70
CA LYS A 87 3.98 14.04 4.76
C LYS A 87 5.20 13.24 5.20
N LEU A 88 5.06 11.92 5.30
CA LEU A 88 6.12 11.00 5.65
C LEU A 88 7.29 11.08 4.66
N GLU A 89 7.01 10.83 3.38
CA GLU A 89 8.01 10.86 2.31
C GLU A 89 8.54 12.28 2.09
N CYS A 90 7.70 13.30 2.22
CA CYS A 90 8.07 14.70 2.06
C CYS A 90 9.15 15.11 3.05
N VAL A 91 9.05 14.70 4.31
CA VAL A 91 10.09 15.01 5.30
C VAL A 91 11.36 14.21 5.01
N ALA A 92 11.24 12.91 4.72
CA ALA A 92 12.39 12.06 4.40
C ALA A 92 13.16 12.53 3.16
N MET A 93 12.46 12.86 2.07
CA MET A 93 13.06 13.40 0.83
C MET A 93 13.84 14.70 1.08
N ASN A 94 13.35 15.58 1.96
CA ASN A 94 14.08 16.79 2.31
C ASN A 94 15.28 16.53 3.23
N ALA A 95 15.19 15.54 4.11
CA ALA A 95 16.26 15.20 5.05
C ALA A 95 17.42 14.47 4.37
N TYR A 96 17.13 13.55 3.45
CA TYR A 96 18.11 12.69 2.79
C TYR A 96 18.54 13.19 1.41
N GLY A 97 17.74 14.04 0.75
CA GLY A 97 18.06 14.57 -0.57
C GLY A 97 18.25 13.46 -1.60
N GLU A 98 19.38 13.49 -2.32
CA GLU A 98 19.76 12.47 -3.31
C GLU A 98 19.99 11.08 -2.69
N ASN A 99 20.24 11.01 -1.37
CA ASN A 99 20.40 9.73 -0.67
C ASN A 99 19.07 9.08 -0.30
N TRP A 100 17.93 9.71 -0.62
CA TRP A 100 16.62 9.10 -0.40
C TRP A 100 16.36 8.06 -1.49
N CYS A 101 16.58 6.78 -1.16
CA CYS A 101 16.43 5.66 -2.09
C CYS A 101 15.72 4.42 -1.49
N PRO A 102 14.59 4.56 -0.77
CA PRO A 102 13.81 3.38 -0.37
C PRO A 102 13.24 2.65 -1.59
N SER A 103 13.19 1.32 -1.52
CA SER A 103 12.50 0.50 -2.51
C SER A 103 11.00 0.83 -2.55
N GLU A 104 10.32 0.50 -3.66
CA GLU A 104 8.88 0.72 -3.79
C GLU A 104 8.08 -0.08 -2.76
N THR A 105 8.54 -1.29 -2.44
CA THR A 105 8.02 -2.13 -1.35
C THR A 105 8.09 -1.39 -0.01
N VAL A 106 9.26 -0.85 0.33
CA VAL A 106 9.45 -0.09 1.58
C VAL A 106 8.54 1.13 1.64
N ARG A 107 8.39 1.86 0.54
CA ARG A 107 7.46 3.01 0.46
C ARG A 107 6.01 2.57 0.68
N LEU A 108 5.58 1.48 0.07
CA LEU A 108 4.23 0.95 0.20
C LEU A 108 3.94 0.48 1.63
N VAL A 109 4.85 -0.29 2.23
CA VAL A 109 4.77 -0.76 3.62
C VAL A 109 4.71 0.41 4.59
N ALA A 110 5.51 1.46 4.38
CA ALA A 110 5.47 2.65 5.23
C ALA A 110 4.09 3.33 5.19
N ARG A 111 3.45 3.44 4.02
CA ARG A 111 2.08 3.96 3.88
C ARG A 111 1.04 3.02 4.50
N ILE A 112 1.20 1.70 4.40
CA ILE A 112 0.35 0.70 5.07
C ILE A 112 0.39 0.90 6.59
N ILE A 113 1.58 1.01 7.19
CA ILE A 113 1.75 1.22 8.63
C ILE A 113 1.05 2.51 9.08
N VAL A 114 1.17 3.60 8.32
CA VAL A 114 0.47 4.86 8.62
C VAL A 114 -1.04 4.68 8.49
N LYS A 115 -1.51 3.99 7.44
CA LYS A 115 -2.93 3.73 7.20
C LYS A 115 -3.57 2.92 8.34
N GLN A 116 -2.91 1.88 8.82
CA GLN A 116 -3.38 1.03 9.92
C GLN A 116 -3.56 1.81 11.23
N ARG A 117 -2.72 2.82 11.49
CA ARG A 117 -2.84 3.65 12.71
C ARG A 117 -4.07 4.52 12.74
N VAL A 118 -4.43 5.08 11.59
CA VAL A 118 -5.57 6.01 11.47
C VAL A 118 -6.88 5.28 11.20
N THR A 119 -6.83 3.99 10.89
CA THR A 119 -7.98 3.19 10.47
C THR A 119 -8.26 2.12 11.52
N THR A 120 -9.26 2.34 12.37
CA THR A 120 -9.66 1.39 13.43
C THR A 120 -10.72 0.38 12.96
N GLU A 121 -11.39 0.67 11.85
CA GLU A 121 -12.48 -0.14 11.29
C GLU A 121 -12.10 -0.74 9.94
N ARG A 122 -12.86 -1.75 9.49
CA ARG A 122 -12.68 -2.35 8.16
C ARG A 122 -12.82 -1.28 7.07
N THR A 123 -11.88 -1.23 6.13
CA THR A 123 -11.97 -0.31 4.99
C THR A 123 -12.90 -0.85 3.89
N PRO A 124 -13.39 0.02 2.98
CA PRO A 124 -14.08 -0.43 1.77
C PRO A 124 -13.25 -1.36 0.87
N SER A 125 -11.92 -1.36 1.01
CA SER A 125 -11.00 -2.25 0.29
C SER A 125 -10.98 -3.67 0.86
N GLU A 126 -11.46 -3.86 2.10
CA GLU A 126 -11.34 -5.10 2.86
C GLU A 126 -12.69 -5.81 3.03
N ARG A 127 -13.57 -5.70 2.03
CA ARG A 127 -14.93 -6.26 2.07
C ARG A 127 -14.96 -7.78 2.23
N LEU A 128 -13.98 -8.49 1.70
CA LEU A 128 -13.91 -9.97 1.73
C LEU A 128 -12.68 -10.52 2.46
N LEU A 129 -11.58 -9.77 2.47
CA LEU A 129 -10.31 -10.16 3.05
C LEU A 129 -9.68 -8.93 3.69
N LEU A 130 -9.35 -9.04 4.97
CA LEU A 130 -8.61 -8.00 5.68
C LEU A 130 -7.12 -8.09 5.32
N LEU A 131 -6.41 -6.96 5.37
CA LEU A 131 -4.96 -6.95 5.15
C LEU A 131 -4.23 -7.87 6.13
N ARG A 132 -4.64 -7.84 7.41
CA ARG A 132 -4.07 -8.72 8.47
C ARG A 132 -4.31 -10.21 8.24
N GLU A 133 -5.19 -10.56 7.30
CA GLU A 133 -5.44 -11.95 6.93
C GLU A 133 -4.62 -12.37 5.71
N PHE A 134 -3.78 -11.51 5.14
CA PHE A 134 -2.96 -11.87 3.98
C PHE A 134 -2.05 -13.05 4.32
N GLU A 135 -1.93 -13.95 3.36
CA GLU A 135 -1.01 -15.07 3.43
C GLU A 135 0.41 -14.54 3.32
N SER A 136 1.31 -15.01 4.19
CA SER A 136 2.69 -14.53 4.27
C SER A 136 3.70 -15.55 3.77
N HIS A 137 3.32 -16.84 3.65
CA HIS A 137 4.21 -17.92 3.22
C HIS A 137 5.56 -17.95 3.97
N LEU A 138 5.56 -17.52 5.23
CA LEU A 138 6.77 -17.52 6.07
C LEU A 138 7.34 -18.93 6.24
N ASP A 139 6.51 -19.96 6.16
CA ASP A 139 6.91 -21.38 6.18
C ASP A 139 7.70 -21.82 4.94
N LYS A 140 7.62 -21.05 3.84
CA LYS A 140 8.28 -21.31 2.56
C LYS A 140 9.34 -20.27 2.21
N MET A 141 9.70 -19.41 3.15
CA MET A 141 10.69 -18.35 2.93
C MET A 141 12.10 -18.96 2.85
N ASP A 142 12.77 -18.75 1.72
CA ASP A 142 14.18 -19.09 1.54
C ASP A 142 15.10 -18.00 2.11
N SER A 143 16.40 -18.30 2.19
CA SER A 143 17.39 -17.38 2.78
C SER A 143 17.54 -16.07 1.98
N GLU A 144 17.41 -16.13 0.65
CA GLU A 144 17.58 -14.96 -0.22
C GLU A 144 16.42 -13.97 -0.01
N LYS A 145 15.18 -14.48 0.05
CA LYS A 145 13.99 -13.68 0.36
C LYS A 145 14.03 -13.10 1.77
N ASP A 146 14.51 -13.86 2.75
CA ASP A 146 14.66 -13.34 4.11
C ASP A 146 15.69 -12.21 4.15
N GLU A 147 16.87 -12.37 3.52
CA GLU A 147 17.89 -11.32 3.43
C GLU A 147 17.37 -10.04 2.74
N MET A 148 16.57 -10.19 1.68
CA MET A 148 15.91 -9.08 1.01
C MET A 148 14.91 -8.37 1.93
N ASN A 149 14.05 -9.12 2.63
CA ASN A 149 13.11 -8.57 3.60
C ASN A 149 13.84 -7.86 4.76
N GLN A 150 14.94 -8.42 5.28
CA GLN A 150 15.75 -7.76 6.31
C GLN A 150 16.36 -6.45 5.80
N THR A 151 16.82 -6.43 4.55
CA THR A 151 17.33 -5.21 3.90
C THR A 151 16.25 -4.13 3.79
N ASP A 152 15.04 -4.52 3.36
CA ASP A 152 13.90 -3.62 3.27
C ASP A 152 13.44 -3.11 4.65
N ILE A 153 13.43 -3.96 5.68
CA ILE A 153 13.15 -3.56 7.07
C ILE A 153 14.19 -2.53 7.54
N ALA A 154 15.48 -2.77 7.29
CA ALA A 154 16.53 -1.81 7.63
C ALA A 154 16.35 -0.47 6.91
N ALA A 155 15.97 -0.49 5.63
CA ALA A 155 15.66 0.72 4.86
C ALA A 155 14.42 1.45 5.41
N LEU A 156 13.38 0.73 5.82
CA LEU A 156 12.20 1.30 6.47
C LEU A 156 12.60 2.07 7.74
N HIS A 157 13.40 1.44 8.61
CA HIS A 157 13.93 2.10 9.79
C HIS A 157 14.80 3.30 9.43
N HIS A 158 15.71 3.16 8.46
CA HIS A 158 16.61 4.23 8.06
C HIS A 158 15.85 5.48 7.57
N PHE A 159 14.94 5.32 6.63
CA PHE A 159 14.26 6.46 6.00
C PHE A 159 13.07 7.01 6.80
N TYR A 160 12.42 6.18 7.63
CA TYR A 160 11.11 6.53 8.20
C TYR A 160 11.02 6.50 9.72
N SER A 161 11.97 5.91 10.47
CA SER A 161 11.89 5.82 11.94
C SER A 161 11.76 7.17 12.66
N ARG A 162 12.40 8.23 12.13
CA ARG A 162 12.31 9.59 12.69
C ARG A 162 10.94 10.24 12.50
N HIS A 163 10.09 9.66 11.68
CA HIS A 163 8.82 10.23 11.23
C HIS A 163 7.62 9.34 11.58
N ILE A 164 7.88 8.04 11.74
CA ILE A 164 6.94 7.05 12.25
C ILE A 164 7.37 6.72 13.68
N GLY A 165 6.80 7.44 14.65
CA GLY A 165 7.26 7.42 16.05
C GLY A 165 7.06 6.11 16.83
N ASP A 166 6.54 5.06 16.20
CA ASP A 166 6.32 3.76 16.85
C ASP A 166 6.24 2.62 15.83
N LEU A 167 7.31 2.41 15.05
CA LEU A 167 7.32 1.33 14.06
C LEU A 167 6.97 -0.01 14.73
N PRO A 168 6.18 -0.89 14.06
CA PRO A 168 5.91 -2.23 14.59
C PRO A 168 7.21 -2.97 14.94
N ASP A 169 7.11 -3.94 15.85
CA ASP A 169 8.26 -4.76 16.19
C ASP A 169 8.77 -5.59 14.99
N LYS A 170 9.96 -6.17 15.16
CA LYS A 170 10.61 -6.93 14.09
C LYS A 170 9.74 -8.07 13.56
N GLN A 171 9.02 -8.77 14.43
CA GLN A 171 8.19 -9.91 14.02
C GLN A 171 7.01 -9.44 13.16
N ALA A 172 6.31 -8.40 13.60
CA ALA A 172 5.21 -7.80 12.85
C ALA A 172 5.68 -7.20 11.52
N LEU A 173 6.87 -6.60 11.47
CA LEU A 173 7.46 -6.11 10.22
C LEU A 173 7.81 -7.25 9.27
N THR A 174 8.45 -8.32 9.74
CA THR A 174 8.76 -9.50 8.90
C THR A 174 7.49 -10.09 8.30
N GLU A 175 6.43 -10.25 9.10
CA GLU A 175 5.14 -10.75 8.60
C GLU A 175 4.53 -9.80 7.56
N LEU A 176 4.53 -8.49 7.84
CA LEU A 176 3.96 -7.49 6.93
C LEU A 176 4.73 -7.40 5.59
N PHE A 177 6.06 -7.42 5.63
CA PHE A 177 6.86 -7.44 4.41
C PHE A 177 6.59 -8.70 3.60
N ALA A 178 6.56 -9.87 4.25
CA ALA A 178 6.21 -11.12 3.60
C ALA A 178 4.81 -11.09 2.98
N GLN A 179 3.80 -10.51 3.65
CA GLN A 179 2.44 -10.32 3.10
C GLN A 179 2.39 -9.42 1.86
N VAL A 180 3.35 -8.50 1.71
CA VAL A 180 3.40 -7.55 0.57
C VAL A 180 4.23 -8.12 -0.60
N THR A 181 5.20 -8.98 -0.33
CA THR A 181 6.19 -9.45 -1.33
C THR A 181 5.97 -10.86 -1.87
N VAL A 182 4.92 -11.58 -1.43
CA VAL A 182 4.62 -12.97 -1.80
C VAL A 182 4.83 -13.31 -3.27
#